data_AF-A0A9X3XG59-F1
#
_entry.id   AF-A0A9X3XG59-F1
#
_cell.length_a   1.000
_cell.length_b   1.000
_cell.length_c   1.000
_cell.angle_alpha   90.00
_cell.angle_beta   90.00
_cell.angle_gamma   90.00
#
_symmetry.space_group_name_H-M   'P 1'
#
loop_
_entity.id
_entity.type
_entity.pdbx_description
1 polymer ?
#
loop_
_entity_poly.entity_id
_entity_poly.type
_entity_poly.pdbx_seq_one_letter_code
_entity_poly.pdbx_strand_id
1 'polypeptide(L)'
;MAADFFRVGALKLMDAGLRPAFVVVTPLCALLLGILVQPTVRWPGRAAAFFAAAVGVLSAGLMGGALIGVMRWSRWGLGEGAATGFVCALGFLPAFALVLAAARRVGRARPGSLVDRADRRAVWLAVAVSVALGTLAALPDWNVFPTGVRPSLEVSRTLGLAAVAAIFALCLSDAVALVRALRVERLLPAMRSASGDDPRVAWSPRKLDLGLGEETRASVLSAAVVYREHDRVLSVVHGNPRDARRALLGAFACGIVALGVGGACVSLTGARTASAADAEAPAPIAAETR
;
A
#
# COMPACT_ATOMS: atom_id res chain seq x y z
N MET A 1 -15.55 -13.79 -17.89
CA MET A 1 -14.74 -12.84 -18.68
C MET A 1 -13.93 -11.86 -17.84
N ALA A 2 -14.52 -11.06 -16.94
CA ALA A 2 -13.74 -10.14 -16.08
C ALA A 2 -12.66 -10.83 -15.21
N ALA A 3 -12.91 -12.07 -14.77
CA ALA A 3 -11.97 -12.86 -13.96
C ALA A 3 -10.85 -13.57 -14.74
N ASP A 4 -10.93 -13.64 -16.08
CA ASP A 4 -9.91 -14.28 -16.92
C ASP A 4 -8.61 -13.49 -16.97
N PHE A 5 -8.68 -12.17 -16.74
CA PHE A 5 -7.52 -11.28 -16.83
C PHE A 5 -6.41 -11.61 -15.82
N PHE A 6 -6.76 -12.18 -14.67
CA PHE A 6 -5.81 -12.55 -13.62
C PHE A 6 -5.33 -14.00 -13.71
N ARG A 7 -5.80 -14.80 -14.67
CA ARG A 7 -5.57 -16.25 -14.72
C ARG A 7 -4.75 -16.64 -15.96
N VAL A 8 -3.51 -17.07 -15.70
CA VAL A 8 -2.53 -17.59 -16.65
C VAL A 8 -3.05 -18.89 -17.27
N GLY A 9 -3.43 -18.93 -18.56
CA GLY A 9 -3.51 -20.22 -19.26
C GLY A 9 -4.52 -20.43 -20.39
N ALA A 10 -5.48 -19.55 -20.63
CA ALA A 10 -6.53 -19.83 -21.63
C ALA A 10 -6.02 -19.79 -23.09
N LEU A 11 -4.92 -19.06 -23.38
CA LEU A 11 -4.35 -18.96 -24.72
C LEU A 11 -2.83 -19.15 -24.68
N LYS A 12 -2.35 -20.35 -24.31
CA LYS A 12 -0.91 -20.66 -24.17
C LYS A 12 -0.02 -20.14 -25.32
N LEU A 13 -0.49 -20.12 -26.56
CA LEU A 13 0.28 -19.60 -27.71
C LEU A 13 0.15 -18.08 -27.95
N MET A 14 -0.99 -17.44 -27.66
CA MET A 14 -1.15 -15.98 -27.86
C MET A 14 -0.74 -15.15 -26.63
N ASP A 15 -0.79 -15.75 -25.44
CA ASP A 15 -0.49 -15.07 -24.17
C ASP A 15 0.99 -14.71 -24.00
N ALA A 16 1.91 -15.40 -24.69
CA ALA A 16 3.35 -15.24 -24.48
C ALA A 16 3.85 -13.82 -24.80
N GLY A 17 3.31 -13.19 -25.85
CA GLY A 17 3.66 -11.81 -26.23
C GLY A 17 2.85 -10.73 -25.48
N LEU A 18 1.61 -11.04 -25.08
CA LEU A 18 0.71 -10.10 -24.41
C LEU A 18 1.13 -9.80 -22.97
N ARG A 19 1.64 -10.81 -22.25
CA ARG A 19 2.05 -10.68 -20.84
C ARG A 19 3.13 -9.61 -20.58
N PRO A 20 4.30 -9.63 -21.26
CA PRO A 20 5.30 -8.59 -21.05
C PRO A 20 4.77 -7.21 -21.44
N ALA A 21 3.94 -7.13 -22.49
CA ALA A 21 3.28 -5.88 -22.86
C ALA A 21 2.38 -5.35 -21.73
N PHE A 22 1.55 -6.19 -21.09
CA PHE A 22 0.72 -5.75 -19.96
C PHE A 22 1.54 -5.38 -18.72
N VAL A 23 2.64 -6.07 -18.45
CA VAL A 23 3.55 -5.75 -17.33
C VAL A 23 4.16 -4.36 -17.49
N VAL A 24 4.36 -3.89 -18.74
CA VAL A 24 4.94 -2.56 -19.03
C VAL A 24 3.84 -1.50 -19.22
N VAL A 25 2.79 -1.81 -19.98
CA VAL A 25 1.72 -0.86 -20.33
C VAL A 25 0.90 -0.49 -19.10
N THR A 26 0.55 -1.44 -18.25
CA THR A 26 -0.28 -1.18 -17.07
C THR A 26 0.36 -0.15 -16.11
N PRO A 27 1.64 -0.29 -15.68
CA PRO A 27 2.26 0.70 -14.82
C PRO A 27 2.50 2.04 -15.53
N LEU A 28 2.76 2.05 -16.85
CA LEU A 28 2.87 3.31 -17.60
C LEU A 28 1.53 4.06 -17.65
N CYS A 29 0.43 3.36 -17.94
CA CYS A 29 -0.90 3.94 -17.91
C CYS A 29 -1.27 4.42 -16.49
N ALA A 30 -0.94 3.64 -15.46
CA ALA A 30 -1.16 4.04 -14.06
C ALA A 30 -0.32 5.26 -13.67
N LEU A 31 0.93 5.35 -14.14
CA LEU A 31 1.81 6.50 -13.93
C LEU A 31 1.25 7.74 -14.61
N LEU A 32 0.87 7.65 -15.89
CA LEU A 32 0.26 8.75 -16.65
C LEU A 32 -1.03 9.22 -15.97
N LEU A 33 -1.89 8.29 -15.55
CA LEU A 33 -3.10 8.64 -14.82
C LEU A 33 -2.80 9.28 -13.47
N GLY A 34 -1.77 8.80 -12.76
CA GLY A 34 -1.28 9.42 -11.53
C GLY A 34 -0.83 10.86 -11.72
N ILE A 35 -0.09 11.15 -12.81
CA ILE A 35 0.34 12.51 -13.17
C ILE A 35 -0.88 13.39 -13.46
N LEU A 36 -1.87 12.88 -14.19
CA LEU A 36 -3.10 13.61 -14.51
C LEU A 36 -3.99 13.86 -13.29
N VAL A 37 -4.02 12.93 -12.33
CA VAL A 37 -4.82 13.03 -11.10
C VAL A 37 -4.09 13.81 -10.01
N GLN A 38 -2.77 13.96 -10.04
CA GLN A 38 -1.98 14.67 -9.03
C GLN A 38 -2.52 16.08 -8.66
N PRO A 39 -2.98 16.92 -9.61
CA PRO A 39 -3.57 18.22 -9.29
C PRO A 39 -4.84 18.12 -8.44
N THR A 40 -5.66 17.08 -8.67
CA THR A 40 -6.95 16.91 -7.99
C THR A 40 -6.78 16.44 -6.54
N VAL A 41 -5.68 15.77 -6.22
CA VAL A 41 -5.33 15.39 -4.83
C VAL A 41 -5.12 16.62 -3.95
N ARG A 42 -4.70 17.75 -4.53
CA ARG A 42 -4.50 19.03 -3.83
C ARG A 42 -5.78 19.84 -3.66
N TRP A 43 -6.92 19.38 -4.19
CA TRP A 43 -8.16 20.14 -4.08
C TRP A 43 -8.68 20.17 -2.64
N PRO A 44 -9.20 21.33 -2.18
CA PRO A 44 -9.68 21.48 -0.81
C PRO A 44 -10.90 20.59 -0.54
N GLY A 45 -11.77 20.41 -1.53
CA GLY A 45 -13.00 19.63 -1.42
C GLY A 45 -12.75 18.11 -1.40
N ARG A 46 -13.19 17.42 -0.34
CA ARG A 46 -13.06 15.96 -0.25
C ARG A 46 -13.84 15.21 -1.32
N ALA A 47 -15.07 15.65 -1.57
CA ALA A 47 -15.94 15.05 -2.55
C ALA A 47 -15.41 15.22 -3.99
N ALA A 48 -14.90 16.41 -4.33
CA ALA A 48 -14.40 16.69 -5.66
C ALA A 48 -13.14 15.88 -6.00
N ALA A 49 -12.20 15.77 -5.05
CA ALA A 49 -11.03 14.91 -5.21
C ALA A 49 -11.42 13.44 -5.38
N PHE A 50 -12.37 12.96 -4.57
CA PHE A 50 -12.86 11.58 -4.68
C PHE A 50 -13.55 11.33 -6.03
N PHE A 51 -14.43 12.24 -6.47
CA PHE A 51 -15.14 12.12 -7.73
C PHE A 51 -14.19 12.13 -8.93
N ALA A 52 -13.27 13.09 -8.99
CA ALA A 52 -12.29 13.17 -10.07
C ALA A 52 -11.44 11.90 -10.15
N ALA A 53 -11.06 11.37 -9.00
CA ALA A 53 -10.25 10.17 -8.94
C ALA A 53 -11.05 8.89 -9.25
N ALA A 54 -12.32 8.81 -8.84
CA ALA A 54 -13.23 7.74 -9.26
C ALA A 54 -13.42 7.75 -10.78
N VAL A 55 -13.66 8.92 -11.38
CA VAL A 55 -13.73 9.08 -12.84
C VAL A 55 -12.43 8.60 -13.50
N GLY A 56 -11.26 8.95 -12.92
CA GLY A 56 -9.97 8.46 -13.38
C GLY A 56 -9.85 6.93 -13.36
N VAL A 57 -10.18 6.30 -12.24
CA VAL A 57 -10.14 4.82 -12.09
C VAL A 57 -11.08 4.14 -13.09
N LEU A 58 -12.31 4.64 -13.23
CA LEU A 58 -13.29 4.10 -14.17
C LEU A 58 -12.84 4.28 -15.63
N SER A 59 -12.26 5.43 -15.96
CA SER A 59 -11.72 5.69 -17.29
C SER A 59 -10.54 4.78 -17.61
N ALA A 60 -9.63 4.55 -16.67
CA ALA A 60 -8.54 3.59 -16.83
C ALA A 60 -9.06 2.15 -16.98
N GLY A 61 -10.07 1.76 -16.22
CA GLY A 61 -10.74 0.47 -16.37
C GLY A 61 -11.33 0.28 -17.76
N LEU A 62 -12.09 1.28 -18.24
CA LEU A 62 -12.66 1.30 -19.59
C LEU A 62 -11.58 1.18 -20.65
N MET A 63 -10.52 1.99 -20.57
CA MET A 63 -9.43 1.98 -21.56
C MET A 63 -8.63 0.67 -21.55
N GLY A 64 -8.29 0.17 -20.35
CA GLY A 64 -7.57 -1.10 -20.20
C GLY A 64 -8.40 -2.27 -20.71
N GLY A 65 -9.68 -2.32 -20.35
CA GLY A 65 -10.64 -3.30 -20.84
C GLY A 65 -10.80 -3.25 -22.36
N ALA A 66 -10.97 -2.06 -22.92
CA ALA A 66 -11.09 -1.85 -24.36
C ALA A 66 -9.86 -2.36 -25.12
N LEU A 67 -8.65 -2.04 -24.60
CA LEU A 67 -7.39 -2.50 -25.18
C LEU A 67 -7.30 -4.03 -25.19
N ILE A 68 -7.61 -4.69 -24.07
CA ILE A 68 -7.66 -6.16 -23.98
C ILE A 68 -8.68 -6.73 -24.97
N GLY A 69 -9.85 -6.09 -25.05
CA GLY A 69 -10.93 -6.47 -25.94
C GLY A 69 -10.52 -6.44 -27.42
N VAL A 70 -9.82 -5.38 -27.86
CA VAL A 70 -9.25 -5.27 -29.21
C VAL A 70 -8.23 -6.37 -29.47
N MET A 71 -7.35 -6.63 -28.49
CA MET A 71 -6.32 -7.66 -28.63
C MET A 71 -6.89 -9.08 -28.74
N ARG A 72 -8.11 -9.32 -28.23
CA ARG A 72 -8.80 -10.62 -28.33
C ARG A 72 -9.45 -10.89 -29.70
N TRP A 73 -9.39 -9.94 -30.65
CA TRP A 73 -9.90 -10.08 -32.03
C TRP A 73 -11.39 -10.50 -32.14
N SER A 74 -12.20 -10.19 -31.13
CA SER A 74 -13.66 -10.36 -31.20
C SER A 74 -14.28 -9.26 -32.09
N ARG A 75 -15.30 -9.61 -32.87
CA ARG A 75 -16.10 -8.65 -33.66
C ARG A 75 -16.68 -7.52 -32.79
N TRP A 76 -16.89 -7.77 -31.50
CA TRP A 76 -17.38 -6.82 -30.50
C TRP A 76 -16.37 -6.53 -29.38
N GLY A 77 -15.09 -6.90 -29.60
CA GLY A 77 -14.07 -6.95 -28.56
C GLY A 77 -13.89 -5.63 -27.82
N LEU A 78 -13.88 -4.49 -28.52
CA LEU A 78 -13.72 -3.18 -27.91
C LEU A 78 -14.81 -2.89 -26.86
N GLY A 79 -16.08 -3.11 -27.22
CA GLY A 79 -17.24 -2.80 -26.37
C GLY A 79 -17.35 -3.75 -25.17
N GLU A 80 -17.23 -5.05 -25.41
CA GLU A 80 -17.25 -6.07 -24.36
C GLU A 80 -16.08 -5.89 -23.38
N GLY A 81 -14.89 -5.60 -23.93
CA GLY A 81 -13.68 -5.29 -23.16
C GLY A 81 -13.87 -4.04 -22.30
N ALA A 82 -14.35 -2.94 -22.87
CA ALA A 82 -14.60 -1.71 -22.13
C ALA A 82 -15.61 -1.92 -20.99
N ALA A 83 -16.74 -2.57 -21.28
CA ALA A 83 -17.78 -2.85 -20.28
C ALA A 83 -17.25 -3.72 -19.13
N THR A 84 -16.49 -4.77 -19.44
CA THR A 84 -15.88 -5.62 -18.41
C THR A 84 -14.82 -4.87 -17.61
N GLY A 85 -13.98 -4.07 -18.25
CA GLY A 85 -12.99 -3.22 -17.59
C GLY A 85 -13.62 -2.17 -16.66
N PHE A 86 -14.76 -1.60 -17.04
CA PHE A 86 -15.53 -0.68 -16.19
C PHE A 86 -16.05 -1.38 -14.93
N VAL A 87 -16.63 -2.58 -15.07
CA VAL A 87 -17.12 -3.37 -13.94
C VAL A 87 -15.97 -3.77 -13.01
N CYS A 88 -14.82 -4.16 -13.57
CA CYS A 88 -13.61 -4.41 -12.78
C CYS A 88 -13.15 -3.17 -12.00
N ALA A 89 -13.15 -2.01 -12.65
CA ALA A 89 -12.74 -0.75 -12.01
C ALA A 89 -13.70 -0.31 -10.89
N LEU A 90 -15.01 -0.57 -11.03
CA LEU A 90 -15.96 -0.35 -9.93
C LEU A 90 -15.58 -1.14 -8.67
N GLY A 91 -15.20 -2.41 -8.84
CA GLY A 91 -14.71 -3.24 -7.73
C GLY A 91 -13.42 -2.73 -7.09
N PHE A 92 -12.64 -1.91 -7.81
CA PHE A 92 -11.38 -1.35 -7.33
C PHE A 92 -11.51 0.04 -6.67
N LEU A 93 -12.69 0.67 -6.74
CA LEU A 93 -12.92 1.98 -6.11
C LEU A 93 -12.61 2.01 -4.60
N PRO A 94 -12.95 0.99 -3.78
CA PRO A 94 -12.62 1.00 -2.35
C PRO A 94 -11.10 1.00 -2.10
N ALA A 95 -10.35 0.20 -2.87
CA ALA A 95 -8.90 0.16 -2.81
C ALA A 95 -8.28 1.52 -3.15
N PHE A 96 -8.77 2.13 -4.23
CA PHE A 96 -8.33 3.46 -4.64
C PHE A 96 -8.68 4.53 -3.59
N ALA A 97 -9.89 4.49 -3.03
CA ALA A 97 -10.31 5.41 -1.97
C ALA A 97 -9.36 5.36 -0.76
N LEU A 98 -8.91 4.16 -0.40
CA LEU A 98 -7.97 3.93 0.69
C LEU A 98 -6.60 4.54 0.38
N VAL A 99 -6.10 4.36 -0.84
CA VAL A 99 -4.85 5.00 -1.31
C VAL A 99 -4.97 6.52 -1.31
N LEU A 100 -6.07 7.08 -1.82
CA LEU A 100 -6.30 8.53 -1.83
C LEU A 100 -6.39 9.09 -0.40
N ALA A 101 -7.08 8.40 0.50
CA ALA A 101 -7.18 8.79 1.90
C ALA A 101 -5.81 8.80 2.59
N ALA A 102 -4.95 7.83 2.28
CA ALA A 102 -3.57 7.79 2.77
C ALA A 102 -2.72 8.91 2.15
N ALA A 103 -2.80 9.11 0.84
CA ALA A 103 -2.03 10.13 0.11
C ALA A 103 -2.32 11.55 0.61
N ARG A 104 -3.57 11.83 1.00
CA ARG A 104 -3.97 13.13 1.56
C ARG A 104 -3.41 13.42 2.94
N ARG A 105 -2.91 12.41 3.65
CA ARG A 105 -2.19 12.63 4.93
C ARG A 105 -0.77 13.13 4.68
N VAL A 106 -0.19 12.83 3.50
CA VAL A 106 1.16 13.27 3.14
C VAL A 106 1.19 14.78 3.00
N GLY A 107 2.18 15.42 3.64
CA GLY A 107 2.35 16.87 3.64
C GLY A 107 1.72 17.60 4.83
N ARG A 108 0.99 16.92 5.72
CA ARG A 108 0.52 17.54 6.98
C ARG A 108 1.63 17.76 8.01
N ALA A 109 2.73 17.03 7.87
CA ALA A 109 3.89 17.07 8.76
C ALA A 109 5.10 17.64 7.99
N ARG A 110 6.07 18.21 8.71
CA ARG A 110 7.29 18.75 8.10
C ARG A 110 8.02 17.68 7.27
N PRO A 111 8.52 18.01 6.06
CA PRO A 111 9.18 17.04 5.18
C PRO A 111 10.37 16.35 5.84
N GLY A 112 10.47 15.02 5.69
CA GLY A 112 11.57 14.23 6.24
C GLY A 112 11.48 13.94 7.74
N SER A 113 10.47 14.48 8.43
CA SER A 113 10.17 14.16 9.82
C SER A 113 9.73 12.71 10.00
N LEU A 114 9.69 12.27 11.26
CA LEU A 114 9.30 10.92 11.62
C LEU A 114 7.83 10.61 11.25
N VAL A 115 6.91 11.58 11.39
CA VAL A 115 5.51 11.44 10.97
C VAL A 115 5.35 11.52 9.45
N ASP A 116 6.06 12.41 8.74
CA ASP A 116 6.00 12.47 7.26
C ASP A 116 6.40 11.13 6.63
N ARG A 117 7.46 10.49 7.15
CA ARG A 117 7.85 9.14 6.69
C ARG A 117 6.77 8.10 6.96
N ALA A 118 6.07 8.18 8.09
CA ALA A 118 4.96 7.26 8.41
C ALA A 118 3.75 7.48 7.48
N ASP A 119 3.39 8.74 7.22
CA ASP A 119 2.30 9.08 6.30
C ASP A 119 2.62 8.59 4.86
N ARG A 120 3.87 8.69 4.40
CA ARG A 120 4.31 8.12 3.11
C ARG A 120 4.25 6.60 3.10
N ARG A 121 4.62 5.93 4.20
CA ARG A 121 4.48 4.47 4.34
C ARG A 121 3.02 4.03 4.33
N ALA A 122 2.09 4.85 4.84
CA ALA A 122 0.66 4.53 4.80
C ALA A 122 0.13 4.40 3.36
N VAL A 123 0.70 5.14 2.40
CA VAL A 123 0.37 4.99 0.97
C VAL A 123 0.81 3.60 0.46
N TRP A 124 2.03 3.18 0.79
CA TRP A 124 2.52 1.84 0.43
C TRP A 124 1.73 0.73 1.11
N LEU A 125 1.33 0.94 2.36
CA LEU A 125 0.48 0.02 3.11
C LEU A 125 -0.88 -0.13 2.41
N ALA A 126 -1.48 0.98 1.97
CA ALA A 126 -2.73 0.98 1.23
C ALA A 126 -2.66 0.17 -0.07
N VAL A 127 -1.57 0.33 -0.82
CA VAL A 127 -1.30 -0.44 -2.04
C VAL A 127 -1.14 -1.92 -1.72
N ALA A 128 -0.32 -2.27 -0.73
CA ALA A 128 -0.08 -3.67 -0.36
C ALA A 128 -1.37 -4.37 0.12
N VAL A 129 -2.20 -3.69 0.92
CA VAL A 129 -3.53 -4.20 1.33
C VAL A 129 -4.44 -4.39 0.14
N SER A 130 -4.45 -3.45 -0.81
CA SER A 130 -5.24 -3.55 -2.03
C SER A 130 -4.84 -4.76 -2.87
N VAL A 131 -3.54 -5.04 -3.00
CA VAL A 131 -3.02 -6.23 -3.67
C VAL A 131 -3.44 -7.50 -2.92
N ALA A 132 -3.30 -7.53 -1.60
CA ALA A 132 -3.70 -8.68 -0.78
C ALA A 132 -5.21 -8.97 -0.91
N LEU A 133 -6.06 -7.95 -0.84
CA LEU A 133 -7.50 -8.09 -1.07
C LEU A 133 -7.81 -8.53 -2.51
N GLY A 134 -7.07 -8.03 -3.49
CA GLY A 134 -7.20 -8.43 -4.89
C GLY A 134 -7.02 -9.93 -5.11
N THR A 135 -6.21 -10.60 -4.28
CA THR A 135 -6.05 -12.07 -4.36
C THR A 135 -7.34 -12.84 -4.08
N LEU A 136 -8.27 -12.26 -3.30
CA LEU A 136 -9.58 -12.86 -3.03
C LEU A 136 -10.46 -12.92 -4.29
N ALA A 137 -10.26 -12.02 -5.25
CA ALA A 137 -11.00 -12.06 -6.52
C ALA A 137 -10.69 -13.35 -7.31
N ALA A 138 -9.57 -14.01 -7.02
CA ALA A 138 -9.18 -15.28 -7.61
C ALA A 138 -9.87 -16.49 -6.95
N LEU A 139 -10.54 -16.31 -5.79
CA LEU A 139 -11.21 -17.39 -5.07
C LEU A 139 -12.44 -17.92 -5.80
N PRO A 140 -13.45 -17.10 -6.17
CA PRO A 140 -14.64 -17.66 -6.80
C PRO A 140 -14.24 -18.28 -8.14
N ASP A 141 -14.78 -19.46 -8.42
CA ASP A 141 -14.56 -20.14 -9.69
C ASP A 141 -15.49 -19.57 -10.76
N TRP A 142 -15.26 -18.30 -11.08
CA TRP A 142 -15.99 -17.54 -12.09
C TRP A 142 -15.99 -18.22 -13.48
N ASN A 143 -15.11 -19.21 -13.70
CA ASN A 143 -14.82 -19.87 -14.98
C ASN A 143 -15.18 -21.37 -15.03
N VAL A 144 -15.82 -21.94 -14.02
CA VAL A 144 -16.36 -23.33 -14.17
C VAL A 144 -17.38 -23.41 -15.32
N PHE A 145 -17.92 -22.26 -15.75
CA PHE A 145 -18.62 -22.09 -17.00
C PHE A 145 -17.62 -21.61 -18.07
N PRO A 146 -17.33 -22.29 -19.20
CA PRO A 146 -17.68 -23.62 -19.72
C PRO A 146 -16.45 -24.47 -20.18
N THR A 147 -15.21 -24.10 -19.86
CA THR A 147 -13.99 -24.70 -20.48
C THR A 147 -13.40 -25.91 -19.74
N GLY A 148 -13.89 -26.26 -18.54
CA GLY A 148 -13.38 -27.39 -17.74
C GLY A 148 -11.95 -27.26 -17.19
N VAL A 149 -11.16 -26.28 -17.66
CA VAL A 149 -9.79 -26.03 -17.21
C VAL A 149 -9.79 -25.27 -15.88
N ARG A 150 -9.17 -25.86 -14.85
CA ARG A 150 -8.90 -25.19 -13.57
C ARG A 150 -7.62 -24.35 -13.70
N PRO A 151 -7.68 -23.03 -13.48
CA PRO A 151 -6.51 -22.16 -13.57
C PRO A 151 -5.62 -22.28 -12.33
N SER A 152 -4.31 -22.10 -12.51
CA SER A 152 -3.35 -22.15 -11.40
C SER A 152 -3.48 -20.92 -10.49
N LEU A 153 -3.53 -21.15 -9.17
CA LEU A 153 -3.60 -20.10 -8.15
C LEU A 153 -2.21 -19.62 -7.67
N GLU A 154 -1.13 -20.17 -8.24
CA GLU A 154 0.25 -19.92 -7.78
C GLU A 154 0.63 -18.45 -7.84
N VAL A 155 0.33 -17.76 -8.95
CA VAL A 155 0.66 -16.33 -9.13
C VAL A 155 -0.09 -15.44 -8.12
N SER A 156 -1.38 -15.72 -7.91
CA SER A 156 -2.17 -14.97 -6.91
C SER A 156 -1.61 -15.18 -5.51
N ARG A 157 -1.21 -16.42 -5.18
CA ARG A 157 -0.63 -16.77 -3.89
C ARG A 157 0.74 -16.12 -3.67
N THR A 158 1.63 -16.12 -4.66
CA THR A 158 2.94 -15.47 -4.53
C THR A 158 2.81 -13.96 -4.38
N LEU A 159 1.91 -13.32 -5.13
CA LEU A 159 1.60 -11.90 -4.96
C LEU A 159 0.99 -11.59 -3.59
N GLY A 160 0.08 -12.43 -3.10
CA GLY A 160 -0.50 -12.29 -1.77
C GLY A 160 0.55 -12.41 -0.67
N LEU A 161 1.45 -13.40 -0.75
CA LEU A 161 2.56 -13.57 0.19
C LEU A 161 3.52 -12.38 0.16
N ALA A 162 3.88 -11.90 -1.03
CA ALA A 162 4.72 -10.72 -1.18
C ALA A 162 4.07 -9.47 -0.58
N ALA A 163 2.77 -9.28 -0.79
CA ALA A 163 2.00 -8.18 -0.20
C ALA A 163 1.96 -8.27 1.33
N VAL A 164 1.72 -9.45 1.91
CA VAL A 164 1.74 -9.66 3.37
C VAL A 164 3.13 -9.39 3.96
N ALA A 165 4.20 -9.85 3.30
CA ALA A 165 5.57 -9.56 3.71
C ALA A 165 5.88 -8.06 3.68
N ALA A 166 5.41 -7.33 2.64
CA ALA A 166 5.53 -5.89 2.56
C ALA A 166 4.75 -5.17 3.69
N ILE A 167 3.51 -5.60 3.96
CA ILE A 167 2.70 -5.08 5.08
C ILE A 167 3.44 -5.28 6.41
N PHE A 168 4.00 -6.46 6.64
CA PHE A 168 4.77 -6.77 7.84
C PHE A 168 5.99 -5.85 8.00
N ALA A 169 6.78 -5.66 6.93
CA ALA A 169 7.95 -4.78 6.94
C ALA A 169 7.59 -3.31 7.21
N LEU A 170 6.48 -2.82 6.63
CA LEU A 170 5.95 -1.48 6.87
C LEU A 170 5.48 -1.33 8.34
N CYS A 171 4.75 -2.32 8.85
CA CYS A 171 4.26 -2.35 10.23
C CYS A 171 5.44 -2.34 11.24
N LEU A 172 6.50 -3.12 10.98
CA LEU A 172 7.71 -3.11 11.80
C LEU A 172 8.41 -1.74 11.77
N SER A 173 8.46 -1.10 10.60
CA SER A 173 9.01 0.26 10.45
C SER A 173 8.21 1.30 11.26
N ASP A 174 6.88 1.17 11.29
CA ASP A 174 5.99 2.01 12.11
C ASP A 174 6.15 1.72 13.60
N ALA A 175 6.32 0.46 13.99
CA ALA A 175 6.62 0.08 15.38
C ALA A 175 7.93 0.72 15.86
N VAL A 176 8.99 0.67 15.06
CA VAL A 176 10.27 1.31 15.37
C VAL A 176 10.10 2.83 15.50
N ALA A 177 9.34 3.46 14.61
CA ALA A 177 9.06 4.89 14.67
C ALA A 177 8.26 5.27 15.94
N LEU A 178 7.26 4.46 16.31
CA LEU A 178 6.48 4.63 17.54
C LEU A 178 7.35 4.46 18.79
N VAL A 179 8.20 3.44 18.85
CA VAL A 179 9.13 3.21 19.96
C VAL A 179 10.09 4.40 20.10
N ARG A 180 10.60 4.96 18.99
CA ARG A 180 11.44 6.16 19.01
C ARG A 180 10.69 7.37 19.59
N ALA A 181 9.45 7.61 19.16
CA ALA A 181 8.63 8.68 19.70
C ALA A 181 8.33 8.51 21.21
N LEU A 182 8.05 7.28 21.66
CA LEU A 182 7.84 6.96 23.07
C LEU A 182 9.11 7.17 23.91
N ARG A 183 10.29 6.80 23.39
CA ARG A 183 11.57 7.05 24.06
C ARG A 183 11.81 8.55 24.22
N VAL A 184 11.53 9.33 23.18
CA VAL A 184 11.64 10.79 23.22
C VAL A 184 10.70 11.38 24.26
N GLU A 185 9.43 10.96 24.27
CA GLU A 185 8.44 11.43 25.26
C GLU A 185 8.93 11.25 26.71
N ARG A 186 9.62 10.13 27.00
CA ARG A 186 10.22 9.87 28.32
C ARG A 186 11.42 10.77 28.65
N LEU A 187 12.14 11.28 27.65
CA LEU A 187 13.32 12.14 27.85
C LEU A 187 12.94 13.62 27.98
N LEU A 188 11.74 14.02 27.55
CA LEU A 188 11.33 15.43 27.55
C LEU A 188 11.32 16.13 28.91
N PRO A 189 11.02 15.47 30.05
CA PRO A 189 11.10 16.13 31.36
C PRO A 189 12.52 16.62 31.69
N ALA A 190 13.55 15.99 31.14
CA ALA A 190 14.95 16.37 31.33
C ALA A 190 15.46 17.39 30.29
N MET A 191 14.65 17.70 29.26
CA MET A 191 15.03 18.65 28.21
C MET A 191 14.52 20.05 28.51
N ARG A 192 15.34 21.06 28.22
CA ARG A 192 14.96 22.47 28.33
C ARG A 192 14.21 22.91 27.08
N SER A 193 13.26 23.83 27.25
CA SER A 193 12.65 24.52 26.10
C SER A 193 13.72 25.36 25.40
N ALA A 194 13.75 25.31 24.07
CA ALA A 194 14.68 26.09 23.26
C ALA A 194 13.89 26.85 22.19
N SER A 195 14.35 28.06 21.84
CA SER A 195 13.80 28.76 20.69
C SER A 195 14.18 28.02 19.39
N GLY A 196 13.26 27.94 18.44
CA GLY A 196 13.55 27.38 17.11
C GLY A 196 14.64 28.17 16.37
N ASP A 197 14.77 29.46 16.69
CA ASP A 197 15.72 30.39 16.06
C ASP A 197 17.10 30.42 16.76
N ASP A 198 17.30 29.63 17.82
CA ASP A 198 18.60 29.55 18.49
C ASP A 198 19.62 28.91 17.53
N PRO A 199 20.70 29.62 17.14
CA PRO A 199 21.72 29.06 16.26
C PRO A 199 22.34 27.80 16.87
N ARG A 200 22.40 27.63 18.18
CA ARG A 200 22.93 26.40 18.81
C ARG A 200 22.09 25.16 18.50
N VAL A 201 20.79 25.35 18.31
CA VAL A 201 19.83 24.29 17.97
C VAL A 201 20.00 23.86 16.51
N ALA A 202 20.20 24.83 15.61
CA ALA A 202 20.38 24.57 14.18
C ALA A 202 21.63 23.71 13.88
N TRP A 203 22.68 23.84 14.69
CA TRP A 203 23.97 23.15 14.50
C TRP A 203 24.11 21.88 15.34
N SER A 204 23.03 21.43 16.01
CA SER A 204 23.09 20.22 16.82
C SER A 204 23.31 18.98 15.94
N PRO A 205 24.27 18.09 16.27
CA PRO A 205 24.59 16.91 15.47
C PRO A 205 23.47 15.85 15.50
N ARG A 206 22.56 15.91 16.49
CA ARG A 206 21.45 14.96 16.66
C ARG A 206 20.13 15.72 16.73
N LYS A 207 19.56 15.99 15.55
CA LYS A 207 18.24 16.57 15.41
C LYS A 207 17.22 15.48 15.09
N LEU A 208 16.19 15.36 15.92
CA LEU A 208 15.03 14.52 15.66
C LEU A 208 13.79 15.39 15.47
N ASP A 209 13.29 15.42 14.24
CA ASP A 209 12.02 16.09 13.93
C ASP A 209 10.87 15.08 13.96
N LEU A 210 9.91 15.33 14.85
CA LEU A 210 8.68 14.58 14.98
C LEU A 210 7.66 14.99 13.91
N GLY A 211 7.74 16.22 13.39
CA GLY A 211 7.01 16.69 12.22
C GLY A 211 5.70 17.43 12.48
N LEU A 212 5.12 17.29 13.66
CA LEU A 212 3.87 17.96 14.06
C LEU A 212 4.16 18.94 15.20
N GLY A 213 3.63 20.17 15.12
CA GLY A 213 3.81 21.22 16.13
C GLY A 213 5.16 21.95 16.04
N GLU A 214 5.23 23.14 16.63
CA GLU A 214 6.39 24.04 16.53
C GLU A 214 7.33 24.03 17.75
N GLU A 215 7.00 23.26 18.78
CA GLU A 215 7.80 23.19 20.00
C GLU A 215 9.21 22.65 19.71
N THR A 216 10.22 23.24 20.34
CA THR A 216 11.60 22.76 20.27
C THR A 216 12.14 22.54 21.67
N ARG A 217 12.69 21.35 21.92
CA ARG A 217 13.33 21.02 23.20
C ARG A 217 14.75 20.52 22.96
N ALA A 218 15.67 21.00 23.80
CA ALA A 218 17.07 20.67 23.70
C ALA A 218 17.54 19.95 24.98
N SER A 219 18.27 18.85 24.80
CA SER A 219 19.11 18.31 25.86
C SER A 219 20.40 19.10 25.88
N VAL A 220 20.63 19.82 26.99
CA VAL A 220 21.76 20.73 27.16
C VAL A 220 22.66 20.16 28.25
N LEU A 221 23.93 19.98 27.93
CA LEU A 221 24.96 19.74 28.93
C LEU A 221 25.42 21.10 29.46
N SER A 222 25.12 21.38 30.72
CA SER A 222 25.55 22.63 31.36
C SER A 222 27.08 22.73 31.35
N ALA A 223 27.60 23.90 31.01
CA ALA A 223 29.02 24.20 31.13
C ALA A 223 29.51 24.00 32.57
N ALA A 224 30.68 23.36 32.76
CA ALA A 224 31.26 23.19 34.09
C ALA A 224 31.92 24.48 34.59
N VAL A 225 32.37 25.35 33.67
CA VAL A 225 33.08 26.60 33.98
C VAL A 225 32.37 27.81 33.36
N VAL A 226 31.84 28.67 34.22
CA VAL A 226 30.96 29.82 33.92
C VAL A 226 31.52 30.79 32.87
N TYR A 227 32.84 30.94 32.75
CA TYR A 227 33.46 32.00 31.94
C TYR A 227 34.12 31.54 30.63
N ARG A 228 34.27 30.23 30.39
CA ARG A 228 34.95 29.72 29.17
C ARG A 228 34.18 28.67 28.41
N GLU A 229 33.29 27.94 29.07
CA GLU A 229 32.51 26.90 28.44
C GLU A 229 31.09 27.40 28.19
N HIS A 230 30.58 27.15 26.99
CA HIS A 230 29.19 27.37 26.67
C HIS A 230 28.42 26.06 26.81
N ASP A 231 27.19 26.16 27.31
CA ASP A 231 26.21 25.09 27.31
C ASP A 231 26.18 24.38 25.95
N ARG A 232 26.47 23.07 25.95
CA ARG A 232 26.56 22.28 24.72
C ARG A 232 25.24 21.57 24.46
N VAL A 233 24.63 21.85 23.31
CA VAL A 233 23.41 21.16 22.87
C VAL A 233 23.76 19.77 22.36
N LEU A 234 23.37 18.73 23.10
CA LEU A 234 23.66 17.34 22.77
C LEU A 234 22.67 16.76 21.76
N SER A 235 21.39 17.09 21.91
CA SER A 235 20.32 16.65 21.01
C SER A 235 19.16 17.62 21.03
N VAL A 236 18.48 17.72 19.90
CA VAL A 236 17.32 18.57 19.70
C VAL A 236 16.15 17.72 19.24
N VAL A 237 15.00 17.91 19.88
CA VAL A 237 13.72 17.35 19.48
C VAL A 237 12.84 18.50 19.02
N HIS A 238 12.28 18.37 17.82
CA HIS A 238 11.39 19.36 17.24
C HIS A 238 10.00 18.74 16.99
N GLY A 239 8.95 19.43 17.42
CA GLY A 239 7.56 18.99 17.37
C GLY A 239 6.98 18.49 18.70
N ASN A 240 5.65 18.40 18.75
CA ASN A 240 4.86 17.91 19.86
C ASN A 240 4.91 16.36 19.92
N PRO A 241 5.45 15.76 20.99
CA PRO A 241 5.53 14.31 21.18
C PRO A 241 4.17 13.61 21.21
N ARG A 242 3.15 14.24 21.79
CA ARG A 242 1.84 13.62 22.02
C ARG A 242 1.09 13.47 20.71
N ASP A 243 1.14 14.50 19.87
CA ASP A 243 0.50 14.48 18.55
C ASP A 243 1.23 13.52 17.61
N ALA A 244 2.56 13.53 17.61
CA ALA A 244 3.37 12.57 16.87
C ALA A 244 3.08 11.12 17.31
N ARG A 245 3.05 10.85 18.62
CA ARG A 245 2.72 9.52 19.16
C ARG A 245 1.33 9.07 18.72
N ARG A 246 0.31 9.92 18.83
CA ARG A 246 -1.07 9.58 18.40
C ARG A 246 -1.12 9.24 16.91
N ALA A 247 -0.45 10.05 16.08
CA ALA A 247 -0.35 9.80 14.65
C ALA A 247 0.33 8.45 14.34
N LEU A 248 1.45 8.15 15.00
CA LEU A 248 2.21 6.92 14.81
C LEU A 248 1.48 5.68 15.34
N LEU A 249 0.77 5.82 16.47
CA LEU A 249 -0.05 4.75 17.02
C LEU A 249 -1.18 4.40 16.05
N GLY A 250 -1.82 5.41 15.45
CA GLY A 250 -2.83 5.22 14.41
C GLY A 250 -2.27 4.49 13.18
N ALA A 251 -1.08 4.90 12.70
CA ALA A 251 -0.42 4.24 11.58
C ALA A 251 -0.08 2.77 11.90
N PHE A 252 0.51 2.52 13.08
CA PHE A 252 0.85 1.17 13.54
C PHE A 252 -0.40 0.29 13.69
N ALA A 253 -1.47 0.80 14.29
CA ALA A 253 -2.74 0.09 14.43
C ALA A 253 -3.34 -0.27 13.06
N CYS A 254 -3.32 0.66 12.11
CA CYS A 254 -3.71 0.37 10.72
C CYS A 254 -2.84 -0.73 10.11
N GLY A 255 -1.52 -0.73 10.37
CA GLY A 255 -0.60 -1.78 9.93
C GLY A 255 -0.94 -3.16 10.50
N ILE A 256 -1.30 -3.25 11.79
CA ILE A 256 -1.71 -4.50 12.43
C ILE A 256 -3.03 -5.02 11.84
N VAL A 257 -4.02 -4.15 11.66
CA VAL A 257 -5.29 -4.52 11.01
C VAL A 257 -5.05 -4.99 9.58
N ALA A 258 -4.23 -4.25 8.82
CA ALA A 258 -3.83 -4.61 7.47
C ALA A 258 -3.13 -5.98 7.41
N LEU A 259 -2.27 -6.28 8.38
CA LEU A 259 -1.58 -7.57 8.46
C LEU A 259 -2.56 -8.71 8.74
N GLY A 260 -3.51 -8.50 9.66
CA GLY A 260 -4.57 -9.47 9.94
C GLY A 260 -5.44 -9.76 8.72
N VAL A 261 -5.88 -8.70 8.02
CA VAL A 261 -6.67 -8.83 6.78
C VAL A 261 -5.87 -9.52 5.67
N GLY A 262 -4.63 -9.10 5.42
CA GLY A 262 -3.78 -9.69 4.40
C GLY A 262 -3.46 -11.16 4.69
N GLY A 263 -3.15 -11.48 5.95
CA GLY A 263 -2.94 -12.85 6.40
C GLY A 263 -4.18 -13.73 6.21
N ALA A 264 -5.37 -13.23 6.55
CA ALA A 264 -6.62 -13.94 6.30
C ALA A 264 -6.85 -14.20 4.80
N CYS A 265 -6.55 -13.23 3.93
CA CYS A 265 -6.67 -13.40 2.47
C CYS A 265 -5.77 -14.52 1.96
N VAL A 266 -4.49 -14.51 2.35
CA VAL A 266 -3.53 -15.54 1.94
C VAL A 266 -3.94 -16.92 2.48
N SER A 267 -4.34 -17.02 3.74
CA SER A 267 -4.80 -18.28 4.33
C SER A 267 -6.02 -18.86 3.61
N LEU A 268 -7.00 -18.02 3.25
CA LEU A 268 -8.18 -18.44 2.47
C LEU A 268 -7.78 -18.97 1.08
N THR A 269 -6.83 -18.30 0.40
CA THR A 269 -6.32 -18.79 -0.90
C THR A 269 -5.54 -20.10 -0.76
N GLY A 270 -4.80 -20.29 0.33
CA GLY A 270 -4.05 -21.52 0.61
C GLY A 270 -4.96 -22.72 0.93
N ALA A 271 -5.98 -22.53 1.77
CA ALA A 271 -6.91 -23.60 2.17
C ALA A 271 -7.62 -24.22 0.95
N ARG A 272 -7.98 -23.40 -0.05
CA ARG A 272 -8.61 -23.88 -1.29
C ARG A 272 -7.68 -24.77 -2.11
N THR A 273 -6.38 -24.45 -2.16
CA THR A 273 -5.40 -25.27 -2.91
C THR A 273 -5.20 -26.65 -2.28
N ALA A 274 -5.23 -26.75 -0.95
CA ALA A 274 -5.15 -28.03 -0.25
C ALA A 274 -6.39 -28.90 -0.53
N SER A 275 -7.59 -28.33 -0.39
CA SER A 275 -8.85 -29.06 -0.66
C SER A 275 -8.97 -29.53 -2.12
N ALA A 276 -8.44 -28.76 -3.07
CA ALA A 276 -8.44 -29.16 -4.48
C ALA A 276 -7.49 -30.35 -4.74
N ALA A 277 -6.34 -30.40 -4.05
CA ALA A 277 -5.38 -31.51 -4.17
C ALA A 277 -5.96 -32.82 -3.61
N ASP A 278 -6.70 -32.75 -2.50
CA ASP A 278 -7.35 -33.93 -1.90
C ASP A 278 -8.44 -34.52 -2.81
N ALA A 279 -9.15 -33.67 -3.57
CA ALA A 279 -10.20 -34.09 -4.49
C ALA A 279 -9.67 -34.74 -5.79
N GLU A 280 -8.40 -34.52 -6.13
CA GLU A 280 -7.77 -35.02 -7.36
C GLU A 280 -6.94 -36.30 -7.11
N ALA A 281 -6.92 -36.81 -5.87
CA ALA A 281 -6.32 -38.10 -5.56
C ALA A 281 -6.97 -39.18 -6.45
N PRO A 282 -6.21 -39.81 -7.38
CA PRO A 282 -6.77 -40.73 -8.34
C PRO A 282 -7.45 -41.87 -7.58
N ALA A 283 -8.70 -42.18 -7.94
CA ALA A 283 -9.36 -43.38 -7.46
C ALA A 283 -8.38 -44.54 -7.66
N PRO A 284 -8.09 -45.33 -6.61
CA PRO A 284 -7.14 -46.43 -6.73
C PRO A 284 -7.59 -47.26 -7.93
N ILE A 285 -6.73 -47.41 -8.92
CA ILE A 285 -6.99 -48.26 -10.08
C ILE A 285 -7.32 -49.61 -9.46
N ALA A 286 -8.61 -49.98 -9.49
CA ALA A 286 -9.05 -51.25 -8.94
C ALA A 286 -8.22 -52.28 -9.69
N ALA A 287 -7.30 -52.94 -8.96
CA ALA A 287 -6.44 -53.95 -9.52
C ALA A 287 -7.39 -55.01 -10.09
N GLU A 288 -7.49 -55.05 -11.40
CA GLU A 288 -8.32 -56.00 -12.13
C GLU A 288 -7.69 -57.37 -11.89
N THR A 289 -8.17 -58.07 -10.87
CA THR A 289 -7.76 -59.42 -10.52
C THR A 289 -8.14 -60.33 -11.69
N ARG A 290 -7.12 -60.74 -12.45
CA ARG A 290 -7.19 -61.84 -13.40
C ARG A 290 -7.18 -63.18 -12.69
#